data_AF-A0A3N9UT98-F1
#
_entry.id   AF-A0A3N9UT98-F1
#
_cell.length_a   1.000
_cell.length_b   1.000
_cell.length_c   1.000
_cell.angle_alpha   90.00
_cell.angle_beta   90.00
_cell.angle_gamma   90.00
#
_symmetry.space_group_name_H-M   'P 1'
#
loop_
_entity.id
_entity.type
_entity.pdbx_description
1 polymer ?
#
loop_
_entity_poly.entity_id
_entity_poly.type
_entity_poly.pdbx_seq_one_letter_code
_entity_poly.pdbx_strand_id
1 'polypeptide(L)'
;MKRTILAVLCLLFAALFYVANASDQDLLIVVEDNTSSLNGSALGLALANLPSGDLSAEEKDGLLYMAEEEKLAGDVYQALNDKWNLRVFDNIEKAERTHESAVKVLLNRYSLPDPAKGIGEFSNDTLQELYNDLVGRGSTSIKDALEVGAAIEEIDIIDLEERSAETEREDILLV
;
A
#
# COMPACT_ATOMS: atom_id res chain seq x y z
N MET A 1 -20.42 -49.39 -35.26
CA MET A 1 -19.02 -48.93 -35.07
C MET A 1 -18.88 -47.53 -35.64
N LYS A 2 -18.45 -46.55 -34.81
CA LYS A 2 -17.73 -45.31 -35.17
C LYS A 2 -18.55 -44.28 -36.00
N ARG A 3 -18.70 -43.00 -35.67
CA ARG A 3 -18.05 -42.08 -34.71
C ARG A 3 -18.97 -40.87 -34.58
N THR A 4 -19.28 -40.48 -33.35
CA THR A 4 -19.67 -39.12 -32.96
C THR A 4 -18.48 -38.16 -33.18
N ILE A 5 -18.76 -36.85 -33.16
CA ILE A 5 -17.86 -35.67 -33.22
C ILE A 5 -18.01 -34.90 -34.55
N LEU A 6 -18.84 -33.84 -34.55
CA LEU A 6 -18.42 -32.50 -34.97
C LEU A 6 -19.49 -31.45 -34.65
N ALA A 7 -19.04 -30.22 -34.40
CA ALA A 7 -19.80 -28.98 -34.24
C ALA A 7 -20.34 -28.63 -32.83
N VAL A 8 -19.45 -28.67 -31.83
CA VAL A 8 -19.44 -27.67 -30.75
C VAL A 8 -18.17 -26.85 -30.93
N LEU A 9 -18.15 -25.98 -31.94
CA LEU A 9 -17.02 -25.08 -32.21
C LEU A 9 -17.53 -23.69 -32.64
N CYS A 10 -18.57 -23.19 -31.97
CA CYS A 10 -19.02 -21.79 -32.13
C CYS A 10 -19.18 -21.04 -30.80
N LEU A 11 -18.84 -21.65 -29.66
CA LEU A 11 -18.93 -20.97 -28.34
C LEU A 11 -17.57 -20.58 -27.74
N LEU A 12 -16.45 -20.93 -28.39
CA LEU A 12 -15.11 -20.58 -27.91
C LEU A 12 -14.54 -19.27 -28.48
N PHE A 13 -15.19 -18.67 -29.48
CA PHE A 13 -14.72 -17.41 -30.07
C PHE A 13 -15.36 -16.15 -29.47
N ALA A 14 -16.45 -16.28 -28.71
CA ALA A 14 -17.12 -15.13 -28.08
C ALA A 14 -16.53 -14.74 -26.71
N ALA A 15 -15.67 -15.57 -26.12
CA ALA A 15 -15.00 -15.26 -24.85
C ALA A 15 -13.71 -14.43 -25.02
N LEU A 16 -13.28 -14.15 -26.27
CA LEU A 16 -12.04 -13.40 -26.56
C LEU A 16 -12.20 -11.88 -26.66
N PHE A 17 -13.41 -11.33 -26.45
CA PHE A 17 -13.65 -9.89 -26.57
C PHE A 17 -14.14 -9.21 -25.28
N TYR A 18 -14.00 -9.88 -24.13
CA TYR A 18 -14.09 -9.22 -22.82
C TYR A 18 -12.73 -9.21 -22.14
N VAL A 19 -11.65 -8.99 -22.90
CA VAL A 19 -10.50 -8.27 -22.32
C VAL A 19 -10.97 -6.83 -22.27
N ALA A 20 -11.73 -6.48 -21.23
CA ALA A 20 -11.85 -5.08 -20.86
C ALA A 20 -10.41 -4.58 -20.74
N ASN A 21 -10.04 -3.57 -21.53
CA ASN A 21 -8.72 -2.97 -21.43
C ASN A 21 -8.55 -2.56 -19.96
N ALA A 22 -7.60 -3.20 -19.28
CA ALA A 22 -7.34 -2.97 -17.86
C ALA A 22 -6.95 -1.51 -17.56
N SER A 23 -6.58 -0.75 -18.59
CA SER A 23 -6.29 0.68 -18.52
C SER A 23 -7.50 1.57 -18.18
N ASP A 24 -8.71 1.02 -18.16
CA ASP A 24 -9.97 1.76 -17.91
C ASP A 24 -10.53 1.55 -16.50
N GLN A 25 -9.82 0.81 -15.63
CA GLN A 25 -10.23 0.58 -14.24
C GLN A 25 -9.55 1.59 -13.31
N ASP A 26 -10.34 2.25 -12.45
CA ASP A 26 -9.80 3.14 -11.42
C ASP A 26 -8.94 2.36 -10.42
N LEU A 27 -7.75 2.91 -10.13
CA LEU A 27 -6.82 2.37 -9.12
C LEU A 27 -7.36 2.52 -7.70
N LEU A 28 -8.15 3.56 -7.46
CA LEU A 28 -8.78 3.86 -6.18
C LEU A 28 -10.30 3.70 -6.30
N ILE A 29 -10.89 2.99 -5.35
CA ILE A 29 -12.33 2.80 -5.24
C ILE A 29 -12.82 3.57 -4.02
N VAL A 30 -13.73 4.51 -4.23
CA VAL A 30 -14.44 5.20 -3.14
C VAL A 30 -15.44 4.24 -2.51
N VAL A 31 -15.33 4.02 -1.20
CA VAL A 31 -16.26 3.20 -0.42
C VAL A 31 -17.25 4.07 0.35
N GLU A 32 -18.33 3.46 0.89
CA GLU A 32 -19.51 4.18 1.44
C GLU A 32 -19.19 5.21 2.54
N ASP A 33 -18.05 5.09 3.23
CA ASP A 33 -17.65 5.96 4.36
C ASP A 33 -16.77 7.18 3.95
N ASN A 34 -16.73 7.52 2.65
CA ASN A 34 -15.83 8.54 2.08
C ASN A 34 -14.34 8.24 2.27
N THR A 35 -13.99 6.98 2.52
CA THR A 35 -12.61 6.49 2.41
C THR A 35 -12.40 5.90 1.02
N SER A 36 -11.13 5.83 0.63
CA SER A 36 -10.71 5.16 -0.60
C SER A 36 -10.06 3.83 -0.25
N SER A 37 -10.15 2.87 -1.14
CA SER A 37 -9.44 1.59 -1.04
C SER A 37 -8.75 1.26 -2.35
N LEU A 38 -7.66 0.50 -2.27
CA LEU A 38 -6.90 0.10 -3.44
C LEU A 38 -7.65 -0.96 -4.25
N ASN A 39 -7.81 -0.73 -5.55
CA ASN A 39 -8.17 -1.77 -6.50
C ASN A 39 -6.92 -2.61 -6.84
N GLY A 40 -6.61 -3.59 -5.99
CA GLY A 40 -5.42 -4.43 -6.15
C GLY A 40 -5.37 -5.18 -7.50
N SER A 41 -6.52 -5.46 -8.11
CA SER A 41 -6.57 -6.06 -9.45
C SER A 41 -6.15 -5.07 -10.54
N ALA A 42 -6.68 -3.84 -10.49
CA ALA A 42 -6.27 -2.79 -11.43
C ALA A 42 -4.79 -2.42 -11.26
N LEU A 43 -4.32 -2.28 -10.02
CA LEU A 43 -2.90 -2.00 -9.76
C LEU A 43 -2.00 -3.14 -10.28
N GLY A 44 -2.33 -4.39 -9.99
CA GLY A 44 -1.57 -5.53 -10.50
C GLY A 44 -1.48 -5.56 -12.03
N LEU A 45 -2.56 -5.19 -12.72
CA LEU A 45 -2.58 -5.09 -14.20
C LEU A 45 -1.77 -3.90 -14.72
N ALA A 46 -1.82 -2.75 -14.03
CA ALA A 46 -1.00 -1.59 -14.38
C ALA A 46 0.50 -1.93 -14.27
N LEU A 47 0.91 -2.54 -13.15
CA LEU A 47 2.28 -2.97 -12.92
C LEU A 47 2.73 -4.08 -13.88
N ALA A 48 1.83 -4.98 -14.31
CA ALA A 48 2.16 -6.02 -15.28
C ALA A 48 2.56 -5.46 -16.67
N ASN A 49 2.16 -4.23 -17.00
CA ASN A 49 2.54 -3.55 -18.24
C ASN A 49 3.86 -2.76 -18.11
N LEU A 50 4.39 -2.63 -16.90
CA LEU A 50 5.66 -1.96 -16.64
C LEU A 50 6.81 -2.97 -16.55
N PRO A 51 8.03 -2.60 -17.01
CA PRO A 51 9.17 -3.49 -16.97
C PRO A 51 9.54 -3.85 -15.52
N SER A 52 9.66 -5.16 -15.25
CA SER A 52 10.28 -5.67 -14.03
C SER A 52 11.71 -6.11 -14.30
N GLY A 53 12.57 -6.04 -13.28
CA GLY A 53 13.97 -6.46 -13.32
C GLY A 53 14.51 -6.55 -11.89
N ASP A 54 15.79 -6.86 -11.73
CA ASP A 54 16.39 -6.91 -10.41
C ASP A 54 16.39 -5.50 -9.79
N LEU A 55 16.09 -5.41 -8.50
CA LEU A 55 16.20 -4.18 -7.71
C LEU A 55 17.66 -3.90 -7.37
N SER A 56 18.02 -2.63 -7.24
CA SER A 56 19.24 -2.25 -6.52
C SER A 56 19.13 -2.58 -5.02
N ALA A 57 20.24 -2.48 -4.29
CA ALA A 57 20.19 -2.65 -2.84
C ALA A 57 19.37 -1.52 -2.20
N GLU A 58 19.54 -0.31 -2.70
CA GLU A 58 18.88 0.91 -2.24
C GLU A 58 17.36 0.84 -2.47
N GLU A 59 16.90 0.37 -3.63
CA GLU A 59 15.48 0.18 -3.92
C GLU A 59 14.85 -0.89 -3.03
N LYS A 60 15.58 -1.98 -2.79
CA LYS A 60 15.11 -3.04 -1.91
C LYS A 60 14.97 -2.55 -0.47
N ASP A 61 15.98 -1.86 0.04
CA ASP A 61 15.97 -1.33 1.40
C ASP A 61 14.89 -0.24 1.56
N GLY A 62 14.72 0.61 0.54
CA GLY A 62 13.66 1.61 0.49
C GLY A 62 12.26 1.00 0.53
N LEU A 63 11.97 -0.03 -0.28
CA LEU A 63 10.66 -0.69 -0.27
C LEU A 63 10.36 -1.37 1.07
N LEU A 64 11.37 -2.00 1.69
CA LEU A 64 11.20 -2.61 3.01
C LEU A 64 10.98 -1.56 4.10
N TYR A 65 11.66 -0.41 4.00
CA TYR A 65 11.46 0.71 4.91
C TYR A 65 10.05 1.30 4.78
N MET A 66 9.62 1.65 3.55
CA MET A 66 8.28 2.19 3.30
C MET A 66 7.19 1.25 3.79
N ALA A 67 7.36 -0.07 3.61
CA ALA A 67 6.39 -1.04 4.11
C ALA A 67 6.20 -0.98 5.64
N GLU A 68 7.25 -0.70 6.40
CA GLU A 68 7.17 -0.52 7.85
C GLU A 68 6.78 0.90 8.26
N GLU A 69 7.12 1.92 7.48
CA GLU A 69 6.75 3.31 7.72
C GLU A 69 5.25 3.55 7.59
N GLU A 70 4.63 3.04 6.52
CA GLU A 70 3.17 3.10 6.33
C GLU A 70 2.45 2.33 7.45
N LYS A 71 3.01 1.19 7.85
CA LYS A 71 2.52 0.44 9.02
C LYS A 71 2.64 1.25 10.30
N LEU A 72 3.72 2.01 10.47
CA LEU A 72 3.92 2.87 11.63
C LEU A 72 2.84 3.95 11.68
N ALA A 73 2.58 4.63 10.56
CA ALA A 73 1.52 5.62 10.46
C ALA A 73 0.17 5.00 10.86
N GLY A 74 -0.21 3.87 10.25
CA GLY A 74 -1.43 3.14 10.56
C GLY A 74 -1.55 2.73 12.03
N ASP A 75 -0.49 2.18 12.62
CA ASP A 75 -0.48 1.74 14.02
C ASP A 75 -0.53 2.91 15.01
N VAL A 76 0.12 4.04 14.71
CA VAL A 76 0.02 5.26 15.55
C VAL A 76 -1.41 5.82 15.49
N TYR A 77 -2.00 5.93 14.30
CA TYR A 77 -3.37 6.42 14.16
C TYR A 77 -4.38 5.51 14.84
N GLN A 78 -4.21 4.19 14.76
CA GLN A 78 -5.02 3.24 15.50
C GLN A 78 -4.91 3.49 17.02
N ALA A 79 -3.69 3.59 17.56
CA ALA A 79 -3.46 3.81 18.99
C ALA A 79 -4.05 5.15 19.48
N LEU A 80 -3.93 6.21 18.68
CA LEU A 80 -4.48 7.53 19.02
C LEU A 80 -6.01 7.57 18.85
N ASN A 81 -6.57 6.83 17.91
CA ASN A 81 -8.02 6.68 17.78
C ASN A 81 -8.60 5.92 18.99
N ASP A 82 -7.97 4.82 19.42
CA ASP A 82 -8.38 4.08 20.62
C ASP A 82 -8.35 4.98 21.87
N LYS A 83 -7.38 5.90 21.93
CA LYS A 83 -7.21 6.84 23.04
C LYS A 83 -8.24 7.97 23.04
N TRP A 84 -8.45 8.61 21.90
CA TRP A 84 -9.16 9.89 21.79
C TRP A 84 -10.53 9.78 21.12
N ASN A 85 -10.81 8.67 20.42
CA ASN A 85 -12.02 8.39 19.67
C ASN A 85 -12.39 9.54 18.70
N LEU A 86 -11.42 9.94 17.88
CA LEU A 86 -11.58 11.00 16.90
C LEU A 86 -11.65 10.39 15.51
N ARG A 87 -12.78 10.63 14.82
CA ARG A 87 -13.03 10.13 13.45
C ARG A 87 -11.90 10.42 12.46
N VAL A 88 -11.15 11.51 12.66
CA VAL A 88 -10.00 11.82 11.79
C VAL A 88 -8.94 10.72 11.85
N PHE A 89 -8.64 10.18 13.03
CA PHE A 89 -7.66 9.09 13.18
C PHE A 89 -8.17 7.78 12.61
N ASP A 90 -9.46 7.43 12.79
CA ASP A 90 -10.08 6.27 12.14
C ASP A 90 -10.04 6.36 10.60
N ASN A 91 -10.28 7.55 10.05
CA ASN A 91 -10.25 7.74 8.61
C ASN A 91 -8.83 7.63 8.04
N ILE A 92 -7.85 8.23 8.70
CA ILE A 92 -6.46 8.22 8.22
C ILE A 92 -5.84 6.84 8.44
N GLU A 93 -6.10 6.15 9.55
CA GLU A 93 -5.68 4.75 9.74
C GLU A 93 -6.08 3.87 8.54
N LYS A 94 -7.33 4.00 8.05
CA LYS A 94 -7.81 3.28 6.88
C LYS A 94 -7.10 3.68 5.58
N ALA A 95 -6.68 4.93 5.46
CA ALA A 95 -5.85 5.40 4.35
C ALA A 95 -4.46 4.75 4.41
N GLU A 96 -3.81 4.72 5.58
CA GLU A 96 -2.51 4.08 5.75
C GLU A 96 -2.56 2.56 5.50
N ARG A 97 -3.66 1.89 5.88
CA ARG A 97 -3.85 0.48 5.50
C ARG A 97 -3.96 0.29 3.97
N THR A 98 -4.40 1.31 3.25
CA THR A 98 -4.41 1.31 1.79
C THR A 98 -3.01 1.49 1.22
N HIS A 99 -2.21 2.40 1.78
CA HIS A 99 -0.81 2.59 1.40
C HIS A 99 0.03 1.34 1.67
N GLU A 100 -0.07 0.75 2.86
CA GLU A 100 0.56 -0.54 3.18
C GLU A 100 0.21 -1.62 2.16
N SER A 101 -1.07 -1.69 1.76
CA SER A 101 -1.54 -2.67 0.78
C SER A 101 -0.91 -2.43 -0.59
N ALA A 102 -0.70 -1.17 -0.98
CA ALA A 102 -0.06 -0.79 -2.22
C ALA A 102 1.43 -1.18 -2.23
N VAL A 103 2.18 -0.86 -1.17
CA VAL A 103 3.59 -1.26 -1.02
C VAL A 103 3.73 -2.78 -1.01
N LYS A 104 2.82 -3.52 -0.34
CA LYS A 104 2.79 -4.99 -0.37
C LYS A 104 2.63 -5.57 -1.77
N VAL A 105 1.98 -4.87 -2.72
CA VAL A 105 1.94 -5.31 -4.13
C VAL A 105 3.36 -5.28 -4.73
N LEU A 106 4.16 -4.25 -4.45
CA LEU A 106 5.56 -4.19 -4.89
C LEU A 106 6.42 -5.26 -4.21
N LEU A 107 6.28 -5.48 -2.90
CA LEU A 107 7.02 -6.54 -2.21
C LEU A 107 6.76 -7.90 -2.84
N ASN A 108 5.50 -8.22 -3.14
CA ASN A 108 5.12 -9.46 -3.81
C ASN A 108 5.69 -9.53 -5.23
N ARG A 109 5.61 -8.45 -6.00
CA ARG A 109 6.16 -8.36 -7.37
C ARG A 109 7.66 -8.67 -7.41
N TYR A 110 8.40 -8.17 -6.43
CA TYR A 110 9.85 -8.35 -6.33
C TYR A 110 10.27 -9.55 -5.45
N SER A 111 9.31 -10.37 -5.01
CA SER A 111 9.56 -11.52 -4.13
C SER A 111 10.34 -11.16 -2.85
N LEU A 112 10.07 -9.98 -2.30
CA LEU A 112 10.62 -9.52 -1.03
C LEU A 112 9.75 -10.03 0.13
N PRO A 113 10.35 -10.44 1.26
CA PRO A 113 9.58 -10.78 2.45
C PRO A 113 8.92 -9.54 3.05
N ASP A 114 7.66 -9.67 3.46
CA ASP A 114 6.96 -8.62 4.21
C ASP A 114 7.61 -8.45 5.61
N PRO A 115 8.14 -7.26 5.94
CA PRO A 115 8.79 -7.01 7.23
C PRO A 115 7.79 -6.80 8.39
N ALA A 116 6.49 -6.68 8.11
CA ALA A 116 5.46 -6.38 9.10
C ALA A 116 5.41 -7.40 10.24
N LYS A 117 5.40 -6.89 11.47
CA LYS A 117 5.16 -7.64 12.71
C LYS A 117 3.78 -7.33 13.30
N GLY A 118 3.58 -7.64 14.58
CA GLY A 118 2.36 -7.28 15.30
C GLY A 118 2.13 -5.76 15.39
N ILE A 119 0.95 -5.36 15.86
CA ILE A 119 0.59 -3.95 16.06
C ILE A 119 1.60 -3.31 17.02
N GLY A 120 2.18 -2.18 16.61
CA GLY A 120 3.19 -1.45 17.38
C GLY A 120 4.56 -2.13 17.45
N GLU A 121 4.77 -3.22 16.72
CA GLU A 121 6.05 -3.92 16.61
C GLU A 121 6.67 -3.71 15.22
N PHE A 122 7.97 -3.42 15.19
CA PHE A 122 8.72 -3.16 13.94
C PHE A 122 10.02 -3.98 13.90
N SER A 123 10.46 -4.33 12.69
CA SER A 123 11.76 -4.95 12.40
C SER A 123 12.88 -3.92 12.41
N ASN A 124 12.60 -2.72 11.91
CA ASN A 124 13.50 -1.58 11.97
C ASN A 124 13.47 -0.91 13.35
N ASP A 125 14.62 -0.88 14.04
CA ASP A 125 14.75 -0.32 15.38
C ASP A 125 14.47 1.20 15.41
N THR A 126 14.81 1.94 14.35
CA THR A 126 14.52 3.38 14.25
C THR A 126 13.02 3.63 14.16
N LEU A 127 12.29 2.85 13.37
CA LEU A 127 10.83 2.94 13.30
C LEU A 127 10.18 2.50 14.62
N GLN A 128 10.74 1.49 15.30
CA GLN A 128 10.25 1.09 16.61
C GLN A 128 10.38 2.21 17.65
N GLU A 129 11.52 2.92 17.66
CA GLU A 129 11.74 4.09 18.54
C GLU A 129 10.78 5.24 18.19
N LEU A 130 10.60 5.53 16.90
CA LEU A 130 9.70 6.56 16.42
C LEU A 130 8.24 6.29 16.82
N TYR A 131 7.75 5.05 16.63
CA TYR A 131 6.42 4.65 17.07
C TYR A 131 6.21 4.93 18.57
N ASN A 132 7.18 4.52 19.40
CA ASN A 132 7.09 4.71 20.85
C ASN A 132 7.05 6.20 21.25
N ASP A 133 7.85 7.05 20.59
CA ASP A 133 7.85 8.50 20.81
C ASP A 133 6.51 9.14 20.41
N LEU A 134 6.03 8.84 19.20
CA LEU A 134 4.82 9.44 18.65
C LEU A 134 3.58 9.05 19.45
N VAL A 135 3.42 7.77 19.82
CA VAL A 135 2.31 7.33 20.68
C VAL A 135 2.41 7.98 22.07
N GLY A 136 3.62 8.06 22.63
CA GLY A 136 3.85 8.69 23.93
C GLY A 136 3.45 10.16 23.93
N ARG A 137 3.90 10.93 22.93
CA ARG A 137 3.57 12.35 22.75
C ARG A 137 2.09 12.55 22.47
N GLY A 138 1.54 11.85 21.48
CA GLY A 138 0.15 11.98 21.08
C GLY A 138 -0.86 11.55 22.14
N SER A 139 -0.43 10.74 23.12
CA SER A 139 -1.25 10.37 24.28
C SER A 139 -1.37 11.46 25.35
N THR A 140 -0.63 12.57 25.23
CA THR A 140 -0.59 13.66 26.23
C THR A 140 -1.83 14.54 26.17
N SER A 141 -2.22 14.98 24.98
CA SER A 141 -3.43 15.77 24.76
C SER A 141 -3.92 15.61 23.31
N ILE A 142 -5.18 15.98 23.05
CA ILE A 142 -5.72 16.01 21.68
C ILE A 142 -4.89 16.93 20.77
N LYS A 143 -4.39 18.06 21.29
CA LYS A 143 -3.52 18.95 20.52
C LYS A 143 -2.25 18.22 20.10
N ASP A 144 -1.59 17.57 21.04
CA ASP A 144 -0.35 16.82 20.75
C ASP A 144 -0.61 15.63 19.82
N ALA A 145 -1.77 14.99 19.90
CA ALA A 145 -2.18 13.92 19.00
C ALA A 145 -2.33 14.40 17.55
N LEU A 146 -2.93 15.57 17.34
CA LEU A 146 -3.07 16.18 16.01
C LEU A 146 -1.70 16.65 15.47
N GLU A 147 -0.82 17.16 16.34
CA GLU A 147 0.56 17.50 15.96
C GLU A 147 1.39 16.26 15.62
N VAL A 148 1.17 15.13 16.30
CA VAL A 148 1.75 13.84 15.94
C VAL A 148 1.28 13.38 14.57
N GLY A 149 -0.02 13.48 14.27
CA GLY A 149 -0.52 13.19 12.92
C GLY A 149 0.17 14.04 11.86
N ALA A 150 0.25 15.36 12.04
CA ALA A 150 0.96 16.23 11.10
C ALA A 150 2.46 15.87 10.94
N ALA A 151 3.11 15.46 12.03
CA ALA A 151 4.52 15.05 11.97
C ALA A 151 4.73 13.73 11.22
N ILE A 152 3.79 12.77 11.32
CA ILE A 152 3.84 11.51 10.56
C ILE A 152 3.79 11.82 9.06
N GLU A 153 2.81 12.62 8.62
CA GLU A 153 2.66 12.97 7.20
C GLU A 153 3.85 13.78 6.67
N GLU A 154 4.46 14.65 7.50
CA GLU A 154 5.65 15.40 7.09
C GLU A 154 6.86 14.50 6.90
N ILE A 155 7.06 13.52 7.80
CA ILE A 155 8.13 12.51 7.67
C ILE A 155 7.91 11.68 6.40
N ASP A 156 6.70 11.16 6.21
CA ASP A 156 6.35 10.33 5.05
C ASP A 156 6.60 11.06 3.72
N ILE A 157 6.16 12.32 3.59
CA ILE A 157 6.40 13.11 2.39
C ILE A 157 7.91 13.31 2.12
N ILE A 158 8.70 13.58 3.16
CA ILE A 158 10.15 13.76 3.01
C ILE A 158 10.81 12.46 2.55
N ASP A 159 10.48 11.34 3.19
CA ASP A 159 11.06 10.03 2.88
C ASP A 159 10.63 9.57 1.47
N LEU A 160 9.39 9.84 1.05
CA LEU A 160 8.90 9.63 -0.31
C LEU A 160 9.65 10.48 -1.35
N GLU A 161 9.89 11.77 -1.07
CA GLU A 161 10.64 12.65 -1.97
C GLU A 161 12.09 12.20 -2.14
N GLU A 162 12.75 11.82 -1.03
CA GLU A 162 14.11 11.30 -1.04
C GLU A 162 14.20 10.00 -1.84
N ARG A 163 13.33 9.03 -1.58
CA ARG A 163 13.33 7.72 -2.27
C ARG A 163 12.95 7.80 -3.73
N SER A 164 11.99 8.65 -4.07
CA SER A 164 11.60 8.88 -5.47
C SER A 164 12.74 9.46 -6.30
N ALA A 165 13.64 10.24 -5.67
CA ALA A 165 14.83 10.77 -6.34
C ALA A 165 15.94 9.72 -6.55
N GLU A 166 15.87 8.57 -5.86
CA GLU A 166 16.88 7.50 -5.91
C GLU A 166 16.55 6.37 -6.91
N THR A 167 15.37 6.40 -7.53
CA THR A 167 14.95 5.39 -8.51
C THR A 167 14.41 6.00 -9.79
N GLU A 168 14.64 5.32 -10.91
CA GLU A 168 14.00 5.62 -12.21
C GLU A 168 12.96 4.55 -12.57
N ARG A 169 12.63 3.65 -11.64
CA ARG A 169 11.72 2.53 -11.93
C ARG A 169 10.27 2.99 -11.94
N GLU A 170 9.70 2.98 -13.13
CA GLU A 170 8.31 3.40 -13.37
C GLU A 170 7.31 2.63 -12.50
N ASP A 171 7.59 1.37 -12.15
CA ASP A 171 6.67 0.57 -11.34
C ASP A 171 6.74 0.89 -9.85
N ILE A 172 7.90 1.32 -9.33
CA ILE A 172 8.01 1.87 -7.99
C ILE A 172 7.36 3.26 -7.94
N LEU A 173 7.68 4.13 -8.90
CA LEU A 173 7.15 5.51 -8.96
C LEU A 173 5.64 5.59 -9.25
N LEU A 174 5.03 4.51 -9.74
CA LEU A 174 3.58 4.43 -9.97
C LEU A 174 2.80 4.23 -8.67
N VAL A 175 3.40 3.53 -7.71
CA VAL A 175 2.76 3.12 -6.44
C VAL A 175 2.99 4.19 -5.41
#